data_AF-A0A244CTD4-F1
#
_entry.id   AF-A0A244CTD4-F1
#
_cell.length_a   1.000
_cell.length_b   1.000
_cell.length_c   1.000
_cell.angle_alpha   90.00
_cell.angle_beta   90.00
_cell.angle_gamma   90.00
#
_symmetry.space_group_name_H-M   'P 1'
#
loop_
_entity.id
_entity.type
_entity.pdbx_description
1 polymer ?
#
loop_
_entity_poly.entity_id
_entity_poly.type
_entity_poly.pdbx_seq_one_letter_code
_entity_poly.pdbx_strand_id
1 'polypeptide(L)'
;MNQVLFFIFVLSFSTQANADALESKLSLDWNYNYSSNVIHAKLIKNQVSVTNDGKCKVNYSTFEVIESFKGNIKKGTKLSSTGIGAHEVNAEGSEQLLLLKPFVATAYPGYGECSNEEYSNFLTIHNWCCSIDNTNEHSLIMYDMLNSEQKSENYLYPSREVFNYLRQLKK
;
A
#
# COMPACT_ATOMS: atom_id res chain seq x y z
N MET A 1 -14.33 48.24 -34.52
CA MET A 1 -13.04 47.62 -34.11
C MET A 1 -13.15 47.24 -32.64
N ASN A 2 -13.41 45.96 -32.33
CA ASN A 2 -12.74 45.22 -31.25
C ASN A 2 -13.31 43.80 -31.16
N GLN A 3 -12.39 42.86 -31.36
CA GLN A 3 -12.58 41.42 -31.31
C GLN A 3 -12.70 40.92 -29.87
N VAL A 4 -13.65 40.01 -29.68
CA VAL A 4 -13.61 38.74 -28.93
C VAL A 4 -12.33 38.46 -28.13
N LEU A 5 -12.48 38.11 -26.84
CA LEU A 5 -11.78 36.98 -26.22
C LEU A 5 -12.38 36.66 -24.84
N PHE A 6 -13.44 35.85 -24.85
CA PHE A 6 -13.92 35.12 -23.66
C PHE A 6 -13.04 33.86 -23.54
N PHE A 7 -12.05 33.88 -22.65
CA PHE A 7 -11.18 32.72 -22.40
C PHE A 7 -11.91 31.71 -21.50
N ILE A 8 -12.34 30.62 -22.14
CA ILE A 8 -12.36 29.21 -21.70
C ILE A 8 -12.36 29.00 -20.17
N PHE A 9 -13.53 28.66 -19.63
CA PHE A 9 -13.69 28.03 -18.32
C PHE A 9 -14.25 26.61 -18.52
N VAL A 10 -13.43 25.69 -19.02
CA VAL A 10 -13.79 24.26 -19.10
C VAL A 10 -12.54 23.43 -18.88
N LEU A 11 -12.24 23.05 -17.63
CA LEU A 11 -11.29 21.97 -17.31
C LEU A 11 -11.37 21.49 -15.84
N SER A 12 -12.54 21.59 -15.20
CA SER A 12 -12.70 21.19 -13.78
C SER A 12 -13.58 19.96 -13.57
N PHE A 13 -14.17 19.39 -14.62
CA PHE A 13 -15.10 18.25 -14.49
C PHE A 13 -14.46 16.87 -14.65
N SER A 14 -13.24 16.77 -15.18
CA SER A 14 -12.58 15.48 -15.43
C SER A 14 -11.86 14.90 -14.21
N THR A 15 -11.53 15.71 -13.19
CA THR A 15 -10.86 15.22 -11.98
C THR A 15 -11.81 14.54 -11.01
N GLN A 16 -13.10 14.92 -11.01
CA GLN A 16 -14.07 14.45 -10.03
C GLN A 16 -14.62 13.06 -10.38
N ALA A 17 -14.91 12.81 -11.66
CA ALA A 17 -15.33 11.49 -12.15
C ALA A 17 -14.24 10.40 -11.95
N ASN A 18 -12.96 10.79 -11.96
CA ASN A 18 -11.84 9.86 -11.77
C ASN A 18 -11.58 9.60 -10.27
N ALA A 19 -11.89 10.56 -9.38
CA ALA A 19 -11.81 10.40 -7.93
C ALA A 19 -12.94 9.50 -7.40
N ASP A 20 -14.17 9.64 -7.89
CA ASP A 20 -15.29 8.76 -7.50
C ASP A 20 -15.05 7.29 -7.94
N ALA A 21 -14.41 7.10 -9.10
CA ALA A 21 -13.98 5.78 -9.58
C ALA A 21 -12.83 5.19 -8.74
N LEU A 22 -11.95 6.04 -8.20
CA LEU A 22 -10.85 5.66 -7.32
C LEU A 22 -11.37 5.25 -5.93
N GLU A 23 -12.29 6.03 -5.36
CA GLU A 23 -12.89 5.78 -4.05
C GLU A 23 -13.70 4.48 -4.04
N SER A 24 -14.51 4.27 -5.09
CA SER A 24 -15.36 3.06 -5.21
C SER A 24 -14.59 1.75 -5.43
N LYS A 25 -13.40 1.79 -6.04
CA LYS A 25 -12.62 0.58 -6.33
C LYS A 25 -11.62 0.21 -5.24
N LEU A 26 -10.96 1.20 -4.64
CA LEU A 26 -9.87 0.94 -3.69
C LEU A 26 -10.31 1.10 -2.23
N SER A 27 -11.49 1.67 -1.97
CA SER A 27 -11.89 2.12 -0.64
C SER A 27 -10.75 2.92 0.03
N LEU A 28 -10.04 3.76 -0.75
CA LEU A 28 -8.78 4.40 -0.32
C LEU A 28 -8.96 5.19 0.97
N ASP A 29 -10.09 5.88 1.15
CA ASP A 29 -10.36 6.63 2.37
C ASP A 29 -10.45 5.74 3.60
N TRP A 30 -11.20 4.64 3.51
CA TRP A 30 -11.29 3.67 4.60
C TRP A 30 -9.91 3.07 4.90
N ASN A 31 -9.21 2.63 3.86
CA ASN A 31 -7.88 2.03 3.93
C ASN A 31 -6.85 3.00 4.51
N TYR A 32 -6.87 4.27 4.09
CA TYR A 32 -6.04 5.35 4.60
C TYR A 32 -6.33 5.61 6.06
N ASN A 33 -7.60 5.77 6.45
CA ASN A 33 -8.02 6.05 7.82
C ASN A 33 -7.67 4.91 8.76
N TYR A 34 -7.89 3.67 8.33
CA TYR A 34 -7.59 2.47 9.09
C TYR A 34 -6.06 2.29 9.28
N SER A 35 -5.23 2.77 8.35
CA SER A 35 -3.77 2.68 8.42
C SER A 35 -3.15 3.61 9.48
N SER A 36 -2.10 3.15 10.16
CA SER A 36 -1.21 4.04 10.94
C SER A 36 -0.20 4.75 10.05
N ASN A 37 0.28 4.08 8.99
CA ASN A 37 1.19 4.65 7.99
C ASN A 37 0.76 4.23 6.59
N VAL A 38 0.96 5.11 5.61
CA VAL A 38 0.71 4.83 4.19
C VAL A 38 1.93 5.30 3.42
N ILE A 39 2.62 4.38 2.77
CA ILE A 39 3.93 4.66 2.16
C ILE A 39 4.07 4.02 0.78
N HIS A 40 4.78 4.69 -0.10
CA HIS A 40 5.37 4.08 -1.29
C HIS A 40 6.79 3.65 -0.93
N ALA A 41 7.12 2.38 -1.14
CA ALA A 41 8.37 1.82 -0.68
C ALA A 41 8.92 0.75 -1.64
N LYS A 42 10.24 0.57 -1.62
CA LYS A 42 10.95 -0.47 -2.35
C LYS A 42 11.19 -1.66 -1.44
N LEU A 43 10.85 -2.86 -1.91
CA LEU A 43 11.21 -4.10 -1.24
C LEU A 43 12.72 -4.33 -1.35
N ILE A 44 13.40 -4.42 -0.21
CA ILE A 44 14.84 -4.66 -0.16
C ILE A 44 15.13 -6.15 -0.06
N LYS A 45 14.42 -6.86 0.83
CA LYS A 45 14.59 -8.31 1.03
C LYS A 45 13.42 -8.91 1.80
N ASN A 46 13.21 -10.20 1.60
CA ASN A 46 12.34 -11.05 2.42
C ASN A 46 13.19 -11.89 3.36
N GLN A 47 12.72 -12.08 4.60
CA GLN A 47 13.44 -12.81 5.64
C GLN A 47 12.47 -13.61 6.50
N VAL A 48 13.04 -14.59 7.20
CA VAL A 48 12.33 -15.35 8.23
C VAL A 48 13.05 -15.12 9.55
N SER A 49 12.35 -14.61 10.54
CA SER A 49 12.82 -14.62 11.93
C SER A 49 12.44 -15.97 12.54
N VAL A 50 13.41 -16.64 13.15
CA VAL A 50 13.22 -17.94 13.79
C VAL A 50 13.60 -17.82 15.26
N THR A 51 12.63 -18.00 16.15
CA THR A 51 12.81 -17.89 17.61
C THR A 51 12.19 -19.10 18.33
N ASN A 52 12.30 -19.13 19.67
CA ASN A 52 11.77 -20.20 20.52
C ASN A 52 12.18 -21.61 20.03
N ASP A 53 13.49 -21.83 19.92
CA ASP A 53 14.09 -23.09 19.44
C ASP A 53 13.52 -23.61 18.10
N GLY A 54 13.13 -22.69 17.22
CA GLY A 54 12.61 -23.03 15.89
C GLY A 54 11.09 -23.21 15.82
N LYS A 55 10.38 -23.09 16.95
CA LYS A 55 8.91 -23.15 17.00
C LYS A 55 8.26 -21.89 16.44
N CYS A 56 8.93 -20.75 16.56
CA CYS A 56 8.43 -19.48 16.05
C CYS A 56 9.11 -19.12 14.75
N LYS A 57 8.33 -19.00 13.68
CA LYS A 57 8.78 -18.60 12.35
C LYS A 57 7.91 -17.47 11.85
N VAL A 58 8.50 -16.28 11.74
CA VAL A 58 7.81 -15.07 11.29
C VAL A 58 8.44 -14.60 9.99
N ASN A 59 7.66 -14.64 8.91
CA ASN A 59 8.06 -14.06 7.64
C ASN A 59 7.87 -12.55 7.68
N TYR A 60 8.93 -11.81 7.37
CA TYR A 60 8.89 -10.36 7.29
C TYR A 60 9.73 -9.87 6.11
N SER A 61 9.46 -8.65 5.71
CA SER A 61 10.10 -8.00 4.58
C SER A 61 10.68 -6.67 5.03
N THR A 62 11.87 -6.35 4.55
CA THR A 62 12.49 -5.04 4.77
C THR A 62 12.16 -4.14 3.60
N PHE A 63 11.58 -2.98 3.87
CA PHE A 63 11.27 -1.97 2.87
C PHE A 63 12.07 -0.70 3.10
N GLU A 64 12.46 -0.03 2.03
CA GLU A 64 13.01 1.32 2.05
C GLU A 64 11.96 2.32 1.56
N VAL A 65 11.66 3.32 2.38
CA VAL A 65 10.60 4.30 2.09
C VAL A 65 11.04 5.25 0.97
N ILE A 66 10.25 5.32 -0.10
CA ILE A 66 10.42 6.28 -1.19
C ILE A 66 9.63 7.56 -0.87
N GLU A 67 8.39 7.41 -0.42
CA GLU A 67 7.49 8.50 -0.05
C GLU A 67 6.54 8.08 1.07
N SER A 68 6.14 9.05 1.93
CA SER A 68 5.18 8.85 3.00
C SER A 68 3.95 9.76 2.84
N PHE A 69 2.80 9.13 2.66
CA PHE A 69 1.49 9.76 2.51
C PHE A 69 0.75 9.91 3.85
N LYS A 70 1.01 9.02 4.81
CA LYS A 70 0.47 9.08 6.19
C LYS A 70 1.52 8.62 7.20
N GLY A 71 1.51 9.24 8.38
CA GLY A 71 2.44 8.96 9.46
C GLY A 71 3.76 9.73 9.31
N ASN A 72 4.71 9.45 10.20
CA ASN A 72 5.94 10.25 10.36
C ASN A 72 7.21 9.53 9.85
N ILE A 73 7.05 8.51 9.00
CA ILE A 73 8.18 7.76 8.43
C ILE A 73 8.85 8.60 7.34
N LYS A 74 10.16 8.83 7.47
CA LYS A 74 10.93 9.65 6.53
C LYS A 74 11.36 8.83 5.31
N LYS A 75 11.48 9.49 4.15
CA LYS A 75 12.15 8.93 2.96
C LYS A 75 13.54 8.38 3.32
N GLY A 76 13.91 7.24 2.73
CA GLY A 76 15.15 6.51 2.98
C GLY A 76 15.14 5.67 4.27
N THR A 77 14.11 5.79 5.11
CA THR A 77 13.98 4.94 6.30
C THR A 77 13.76 3.50 5.88
N LYS A 78 14.47 2.57 6.52
CA LYS A 78 14.21 1.14 6.40
C LYS A 78 13.34 0.66 7.53
N LEU A 79 12.34 -0.13 7.22
CA LEU A 79 11.42 -0.72 8.19
C LEU A 79 11.12 -2.17 7.85
N SER A 80 10.71 -2.93 8.87
CA SER A 80 10.27 -4.30 8.73
C SER A 80 8.74 -4.36 8.77
N SER A 81 8.16 -5.09 7.83
CA SER A 81 6.72 -5.36 7.80
C SER A 81 6.44 -6.82 7.48
N THR A 82 5.41 -7.38 8.09
CA THR A 82 4.81 -8.66 7.69
C THR A 82 3.73 -8.44 6.62
N GLY A 83 3.26 -9.53 6.02
CA GLY A 83 2.08 -9.51 5.14
C GLY A 83 2.34 -9.33 3.64
N ILE A 84 3.61 -9.28 3.18
CA ILE A 84 3.91 -9.08 1.75
C ILE A 84 3.33 -10.16 0.83
N GLY A 85 3.00 -11.34 1.38
CA GLY A 85 2.38 -12.43 0.62
C GLY A 85 0.99 -12.10 0.06
N ALA A 86 0.35 -11.02 0.51
CA ALA A 86 -0.91 -10.52 -0.04
C ALA A 86 -0.73 -9.72 -1.35
N HIS A 87 0.50 -9.35 -1.68
CA HIS A 87 0.85 -8.60 -2.89
C HIS A 87 1.28 -9.54 -4.02
N GLU A 88 0.95 -9.16 -5.27
CA GLU A 88 1.23 -9.96 -6.47
C GLU A 88 2.72 -10.13 -6.75
N VAL A 89 3.51 -9.09 -6.49
CA VAL A 89 4.96 -9.09 -6.75
C VAL A 89 5.69 -8.90 -5.43
N ASN A 90 6.49 -9.89 -5.06
CA ASN A 90 7.29 -9.90 -3.83
C ASN A 90 8.79 -10.10 -4.10
N ALA A 91 9.23 -9.84 -5.33
CA ALA A 91 10.65 -9.90 -5.71
C ALA A 91 11.44 -8.72 -5.16
N GLU A 92 12.69 -8.95 -4.77
CA GLU A 92 13.58 -7.87 -4.32
C GLU A 92 13.70 -6.78 -5.40
N GLY A 93 13.69 -5.53 -4.96
CA GLY A 93 13.73 -4.36 -5.83
C GLY A 93 12.37 -3.90 -6.35
N SER A 94 11.30 -4.68 -6.19
CA SER A 94 9.94 -4.26 -6.54
C SER A 94 9.46 -3.10 -5.67
N GLU A 95 8.60 -2.26 -6.22
CA GLU A 95 7.99 -1.15 -5.50
C GLU A 95 6.55 -1.48 -5.11
N GLN A 96 6.10 -0.91 -3.99
CA GLN A 96 4.85 -1.26 -3.35
C GLN A 96 4.20 0.00 -2.78
N LEU A 97 2.88 0.10 -2.88
CA LEU A 97 2.08 0.94 -1.98
C LEU A 97 1.72 0.09 -0.76
N LEU A 98 2.17 0.51 0.41
CA LEU A 98 1.96 -0.20 1.67
C LEU A 98 1.00 0.58 2.56
N LEU A 99 -0.10 -0.05 2.93
CA LEU A 99 -0.99 0.41 3.98
C LEU A 99 -0.72 -0.40 5.24
N LEU A 100 -0.20 0.30 6.26
CA LEU A 100 0.48 -0.33 7.38
C LEU A 100 -0.21 -0.02 8.71
N LYS A 101 -0.13 -0.99 9.62
CA LYS A 101 -0.53 -0.87 11.03
C LYS A 101 0.53 -1.47 11.94
N PRO A 102 0.53 -1.14 13.25
CA PRO A 102 1.30 -1.90 14.22
C PRO A 102 0.91 -3.37 14.14
N PHE A 103 1.92 -4.25 14.10
CA PHE A 103 1.69 -5.68 14.19
C PHE A 103 1.31 -6.04 15.63
N VAL A 104 0.16 -6.69 15.78
CA VAL A 104 -0.33 -7.17 17.08
C VAL A 104 -0.44 -8.68 16.99
N ALA A 105 0.58 -9.39 17.47
CA ALA A 105 0.68 -10.84 17.31
C ALA A 105 -0.52 -11.60 17.91
N THR A 106 -1.10 -11.09 19.01
CA THR A 106 -2.30 -11.67 19.65
C THR A 106 -3.56 -11.55 18.78
N ALA A 107 -3.58 -10.67 17.78
CA ALA A 107 -4.69 -10.56 16.83
C ALA A 107 -4.69 -11.69 15.78
N TYR A 108 -3.64 -12.52 15.74
CA TYR A 108 -3.49 -13.62 14.79
C TYR A 108 -3.45 -14.96 15.54
N PRO A 109 -4.56 -15.71 15.59
CA PRO A 109 -4.67 -16.97 16.35
C PRO A 109 -3.60 -18.02 15.98
N GLY A 110 -3.09 -17.98 14.74
CA GLY A 110 -2.05 -18.88 14.25
C GLY A 110 -0.63 -18.59 14.77
N TYR A 111 -0.41 -17.51 15.51
CA TYR A 111 0.93 -17.14 16.01
C TYR A 111 1.25 -17.72 17.40
N GLY A 112 0.28 -18.25 18.15
CA GLY A 112 0.51 -19.04 19.37
C GLY A 112 1.60 -18.50 20.31
N GLU A 113 2.65 -19.31 20.54
CA GLU A 113 3.81 -18.98 21.41
C GLU A 113 4.65 -17.79 20.90
N CYS A 114 4.46 -17.34 19.66
CA CYS A 114 5.20 -16.23 19.05
C CYS A 114 4.64 -14.85 19.38
N SER A 115 3.59 -14.81 20.20
CA SER A 115 2.88 -13.59 20.61
C SER A 115 3.65 -12.70 21.60
N ASN A 116 4.67 -13.24 22.28
CA ASN A 116 5.40 -12.57 23.36
C ASN A 116 6.79 -12.02 22.97
N GLU A 117 7.16 -12.06 21.68
CA GLU A 117 8.52 -11.76 21.20
C GLU A 117 8.61 -10.41 20.44
N GLU A 118 9.84 -9.96 20.14
CA GLU A 118 10.26 -8.66 19.55
C GLU A 118 9.53 -8.13 18.28
N TYR A 119 8.51 -8.84 17.81
CA TYR A 119 7.68 -8.46 16.67
C TYR A 119 6.74 -7.28 16.94
N SER A 120 6.62 -6.83 18.18
CA SER A 120 5.80 -5.64 18.54
C SER A 120 6.23 -4.36 17.83
N ASN A 121 7.47 -4.28 17.35
CA ASN A 121 7.98 -3.16 16.57
C ASN A 121 7.73 -3.29 15.07
N PHE A 122 7.22 -4.45 14.60
CA PHE A 122 6.92 -4.63 13.19
C PHE A 122 5.64 -3.90 12.81
N LEU A 123 5.57 -3.50 11.55
CA LEU A 123 4.32 -3.15 10.92
C LEU A 123 3.72 -4.38 10.23
N THR A 124 2.42 -4.34 9.95
CA THR A 124 1.75 -5.32 9.10
C THR A 124 1.05 -4.61 7.96
N ILE A 125 1.21 -5.17 6.77
CA ILE A 125 0.41 -4.82 5.60
C ILE A 125 -1.01 -5.35 5.86
N HIS A 126 -2.02 -4.50 5.65
CA HIS A 126 -3.43 -4.87 5.80
C HIS A 126 -4.27 -4.68 4.54
N ASN A 127 -3.66 -4.15 3.48
CA ASN A 127 -4.29 -4.08 2.16
C ASN A 127 -3.98 -5.34 1.33
N TRP A 128 -4.98 -5.73 0.54
CA TRP A 128 -4.85 -6.53 -0.67
C TRP A 128 -4.45 -5.59 -1.81
N CYS A 129 -3.78 -6.04 -2.88
CA CYS A 129 -2.94 -5.16 -3.74
C CYS A 129 -1.74 -4.62 -2.92
N CYS A 130 -0.81 -3.78 -3.35
CA CYS A 130 -0.66 -2.96 -4.54
C CYS A 130 0.84 -2.92 -4.88
N SER A 131 1.31 -4.03 -5.48
CA SER A 131 2.60 -4.01 -6.17
C SER A 131 2.56 -3.04 -7.32
N ILE A 132 3.69 -2.43 -7.62
CA ILE A 132 3.80 -1.47 -8.70
C ILE A 132 4.49 -2.13 -9.88
N ASP A 133 3.80 -2.14 -11.02
CA ASP A 133 4.37 -2.47 -12.32
C ASP A 133 5.04 -1.22 -12.90
N ASN A 134 6.35 -1.34 -13.11
CA ASN A 134 7.22 -0.30 -13.66
C ASN A 134 7.75 -0.65 -15.07
N THR A 135 7.19 -1.68 -15.72
CA THR A 135 7.59 -2.08 -17.07
C THR A 135 7.10 -1.09 -18.13
N ASN A 136 5.95 -0.46 -17.89
CA ASN A 136 5.32 0.54 -18.75
C ASN A 136 4.99 1.80 -17.95
N GLU A 137 3.74 2.27 -18.02
CA GLU A 137 3.24 3.31 -17.12
C GLU A 137 3.25 2.78 -15.68
N HIS A 138 3.89 3.54 -14.77
CA HIS A 138 3.98 3.22 -13.34
C HIS A 138 2.59 3.02 -12.74
N SER A 139 2.21 1.75 -12.51
CA SER A 139 0.82 1.37 -12.22
C SER A 139 0.72 0.42 -11.05
N LEU A 140 -0.31 0.58 -10.23
CA LEU A 140 -0.64 -0.40 -9.20
C LEU A 140 -1.27 -1.62 -9.88
N ILE A 141 -0.74 -2.80 -9.56
CA ILE A 141 -1.36 -4.08 -9.86
C ILE A 141 -2.46 -4.30 -8.84
N MET A 142 -3.69 -4.37 -9.33
CA MET A 142 -4.90 -4.45 -8.53
C MET A 142 -5.73 -5.67 -8.91
N TYR A 143 -6.61 -6.07 -8.02
CA TYR A 143 -7.66 -7.05 -8.24
C TYR A 143 -8.79 -6.80 -7.26
N ASP A 144 -9.98 -7.28 -7.60
CA ASP A 144 -11.13 -7.25 -6.72
C ASP A 144 -11.33 -8.65 -6.11
N MET A 145 -11.69 -8.72 -4.83
CA MET A 145 -12.13 -9.98 -4.24
C MET A 145 -13.57 -10.24 -4.67
N LEU A 146 -13.79 -11.28 -5.48
CA LEU A 146 -15.12 -11.70 -5.93
C LEU A 146 -15.90 -12.38 -4.80
N ASN A 147 -15.17 -13.03 -3.89
CA ASN A 147 -15.65 -13.60 -2.63
C ASN A 147 -14.46 -13.76 -1.66
N SER A 148 -14.65 -14.45 -0.53
CA SER A 148 -13.60 -14.63 0.48
C SER A 148 -12.39 -15.45 0.02
N GLU A 149 -12.49 -16.17 -1.10
CA GLU A 149 -11.47 -17.12 -1.56
C GLU A 149 -10.96 -16.83 -2.97
N GLN A 150 -11.71 -16.07 -3.77
CA GLN A 150 -11.43 -15.84 -5.18
C GLN A 150 -11.28 -14.36 -5.49
N LYS A 151 -10.19 -14.04 -6.19
CA LYS A 151 -9.96 -12.72 -6.78
C LYS A 151 -10.31 -12.68 -8.26
N SER A 152 -10.54 -11.49 -8.78
CA SER A 152 -10.63 -11.20 -10.21
C SER A 152 -9.28 -11.37 -10.90
N GLU A 153 -9.28 -11.24 -12.22
CA GLU A 153 -8.04 -10.98 -12.95
C GLU A 153 -7.39 -9.69 -12.48
N ASN A 154 -6.06 -9.63 -12.61
CA ASN A 154 -5.31 -8.43 -12.29
C ASN A 154 -5.59 -7.34 -13.32
N TYR A 155 -5.73 -6.11 -12.86
CA TYR A 155 -5.78 -4.93 -13.71
C TYR A 155 -4.78 -3.88 -13.23
N LEU A 156 -4.36 -3.00 -14.15
CA LEU A 156 -3.42 -1.94 -13.87
C LEU A 156 -4.17 -0.62 -13.66
N TYR A 157 -3.77 0.11 -12.62
CA TYR A 157 -4.28 1.45 -12.36
C TYR A 157 -3.14 2.45 -12.19
N PRO A 158 -3.15 3.61 -12.88
CA PRO A 158 -2.07 4.58 -12.80
C PRO A 158 -1.79 5.03 -11.36
N SER A 159 -0.61 4.71 -10.86
CA SER A 159 -0.19 5.04 -9.50
C SER A 159 -0.15 6.56 -9.24
N ARG A 160 0.10 7.36 -10.29
CA ARG A 160 0.15 8.82 -10.21
C ARG A 160 -1.15 9.39 -9.67
N GLU A 161 -2.29 8.87 -10.11
CA GLU A 161 -3.60 9.33 -9.70
C GLU A 161 -3.84 8.98 -8.22
N VAL A 162 -3.52 7.74 -7.83
CA VAL A 162 -3.60 7.27 -6.44
C VAL A 162 -2.72 8.10 -5.52
N PHE A 163 -1.46 8.33 -5.88
CA PHE A 163 -0.52 9.08 -5.05
C PHE A 163 -0.92 10.55 -4.92
N ASN A 164 -1.44 11.16 -5.99
CA ASN A 164 -1.97 12.52 -5.93
C ASN A 164 -3.15 12.62 -4.96
N TYR A 165 -4.06 11.66 -5.00
CA TYR A 165 -5.18 11.60 -4.06
C TYR A 165 -4.70 11.41 -2.61
N LEU A 166 -3.80 10.44 -2.36
CA LEU A 166 -3.24 10.19 -1.03
C LEU A 166 -2.51 11.42 -0.44
N ARG A 167 -1.83 12.21 -1.27
CA ARG A 167 -1.21 13.48 -0.85
C ARG A 167 -2.24 14.55 -0.43
N GLN A 168 -3.45 14.51 -1.00
CA GLN A 168 -4.52 15.45 -0.65
C GLN A 168 -5.18 15.10 0.69
N LEU A 169 -5.22 13.82 1.06
CA LEU A 169 -5.74 13.35 2.35
C LEU A 169 -4.84 13.72 3.55
N LYS A 170 -3.57 14.06 3.29
CA LYS A 170 -2.59 14.47 4.32
C LYS A 170 -2.85 15.89 4.88
N LYS A 171 -3.91 16.57 4.45
CA LYS A 171 -4.24 17.95 4.84
C LYS A 171 -4.89 18.04 6.20
#